data_AF-A0A4V6I783-F1
#
_entry.id   AF-A0A4V6I783-F1
#
_cell.length_a   1.000
_cell.length_b   1.000
_cell.length_c   1.000
_cell.angle_alpha   90.00
_cell.angle_beta   90.00
_cell.angle_gamma   90.00
#
_symmetry.space_group_name_H-M   'P 1'
#
loop_
_entity.id
_entity.type
_entity.pdbx_description
1 polymer ?
#
loop_
_entity_poly.entity_id
_entity_poly.type
_entity_poly.pdbx_seq_one_letter_code
_entity_poly.pdbx_strand_id
1 'polypeptide(L)'
;MELFVMNADGTNQTQITHLGNANWAPFYLNDSKSIIFSSNHDGAASGYGAFGLYLINDDGTGLEQVTYGKNEFNSFAMMNFEGTKIVWGSSRNGGKTELDLFIADWVNNPPKDSGCTTTVAPKADLNV
;
A
#
# COMPACT_ATOMS: atom_id res chain seq x y z
N MET A 1 5.90 14.51 4.96
CA MET A 1 5.11 14.77 3.74
C MET A 1 3.77 14.10 3.96
N GLU A 2 2.68 14.82 3.80
CA GLU A 2 1.35 14.35 4.20
C GLU A 2 0.38 14.44 3.01
N LEU A 3 -0.66 13.63 3.04
CA LEU A 3 -1.70 13.60 2.02
C LEU A 3 -2.82 14.56 2.40
N PHE A 4 -3.34 15.22 1.37
CA PHE A 4 -4.49 16.11 1.44
C PHE A 4 -5.50 15.70 0.38
N VAL A 5 -6.78 15.84 0.71
CA VAL A 5 -7.90 15.71 -0.21
C VAL A 5 -8.52 17.10 -0.39
N MET A 6 -8.95 17.41 -1.60
CA MET A 6 -9.57 18.69 -1.95
C MET A 6 -10.48 18.50 -3.17
N ASN A 7 -11.40 19.44 -3.35
CA ASN A 7 -12.18 19.52 -4.58
C ASN A 7 -11.27 19.87 -5.76
N ALA A 8 -11.66 19.45 -6.96
CA ALA A 8 -10.93 19.74 -8.20
C ALA A 8 -10.77 21.24 -8.49
N ASP A 9 -11.61 22.08 -7.90
CA ASP A 9 -11.58 23.54 -8.04
C ASP A 9 -10.64 24.25 -7.05
N GLY A 10 -9.99 23.53 -6.14
CA GLY A 10 -9.13 24.13 -5.11
C GLY A 10 -9.72 24.15 -3.70
N THR A 11 -11.03 23.95 -3.56
CA THR A 11 -11.74 24.18 -2.30
C THR A 11 -11.79 22.94 -1.40
N ASN A 12 -12.23 23.12 -0.14
CA ASN A 12 -12.38 22.05 0.85
C ASN A 12 -11.12 21.21 1.12
N GLN A 13 -9.94 21.82 1.04
CA GLN A 13 -8.69 21.13 1.35
C GLN A 13 -8.68 20.62 2.80
N THR A 14 -8.48 19.31 2.96
CA THR A 14 -8.43 18.61 4.24
C THR A 14 -7.20 17.72 4.27
N GLN A 15 -6.42 17.81 5.36
CA GLN A 15 -5.32 16.88 5.60
C GLN A 15 -5.88 15.54 6.08
N ILE A 16 -5.47 14.44 5.45
CA ILE A 16 -6.00 13.10 5.80
C ILE A 16 -4.97 12.21 6.48
N THR A 17 -3.67 12.53 6.41
CA THR A 17 -2.62 11.80 7.13
C THR A 17 -1.90 12.70 8.13
N HIS A 18 -1.58 12.14 9.30
CA HIS A 18 -0.82 12.79 10.37
C HIS A 18 0.24 11.84 10.91
N LEU A 19 1.10 11.33 10.02
CA LEU A 19 1.93 10.16 10.30
C LEU A 19 3.40 10.51 10.55
N GLY A 20 3.79 11.77 10.36
CA GLY A 20 5.09 12.31 10.81
C GLY A 20 6.27 11.98 9.89
N ASN A 21 6.13 10.99 8.99
CA ASN A 21 7.13 10.65 7.98
C ASN A 21 6.63 10.98 6.55
N ALA A 22 7.08 10.23 5.54
CA ALA A 22 6.71 10.45 4.15
C ALA A 22 5.49 9.61 3.78
N ASN A 23 4.45 10.27 3.27
CA ASN A 23 3.21 9.67 2.77
C ASN A 23 2.97 10.19 1.34
N TRP A 24 2.94 9.30 0.34
CA TRP A 24 2.98 9.72 -1.07
C TRP A 24 2.52 8.64 -2.04
N ALA A 25 2.53 8.97 -3.34
CA ALA A 25 2.02 8.15 -4.44
C ALA A 25 0.59 7.63 -4.16
N PRO A 26 -0.37 8.51 -3.80
CA PRO A 26 -1.73 8.08 -3.52
C PRO A 26 -2.47 7.64 -4.78
N PHE A 27 -3.39 6.69 -4.62
CA PHE A 27 -4.34 6.27 -5.63
C PHE A 27 -5.70 5.99 -4.98
N TYR A 28 -6.78 6.58 -5.53
CA TYR A 28 -8.14 6.28 -5.10
C TYR A 28 -8.58 4.91 -5.60
N LEU A 29 -9.14 4.09 -4.73
CA LEU A 29 -9.76 2.82 -5.11
C LEU A 29 -11.13 3.05 -5.76
N ASN A 30 -11.69 2.00 -6.36
CA ASN A 30 -12.93 2.09 -7.13
C ASN A 30 -14.17 2.44 -6.29
N ASP A 31 -14.08 2.33 -4.96
CA ASP A 31 -15.13 2.79 -4.05
C ASP A 31 -15.20 4.32 -3.91
N SER A 32 -14.23 5.04 -4.50
CA SER A 32 -14.08 6.50 -4.44
C SER A 32 -14.01 7.07 -3.01
N LYS A 33 -13.64 6.23 -2.03
CA LYS A 33 -13.57 6.59 -0.62
C LYS A 33 -12.26 6.16 0.02
N SER A 34 -11.67 5.07 -0.43
CA SER A 34 -10.41 4.58 0.09
C SER A 34 -9.26 4.98 -0.82
N ILE A 35 -8.14 5.35 -0.20
CA ILE A 35 -6.92 5.79 -0.85
C ILE A 35 -5.82 4.83 -0.42
N ILE A 36 -5.17 4.19 -1.38
CA ILE A 36 -3.94 3.45 -1.14
C ILE A 36 -2.74 4.36 -1.39
N PHE A 37 -1.73 4.30 -0.52
CA PHE A 37 -0.55 5.16 -0.61
C PHE A 37 0.69 4.47 -0.04
N SER A 38 1.86 5.00 -0.40
CA SER A 38 3.15 4.54 0.12
C SER A 38 3.54 5.36 1.35
N SER A 39 3.94 4.68 2.42
CA SER A 39 4.40 5.33 3.64
C SER A 39 5.53 4.59 4.34
N ASN A 40 6.38 5.36 5.02
CA ASN A 40 7.42 4.87 5.94
C ASN A 40 7.12 5.28 7.40
N HIS A 41 5.85 5.48 7.74
CA HIS A 41 5.47 5.95 9.07
C HIS A 41 5.72 4.94 10.20
N ASP A 42 5.68 3.64 9.91
CA ASP A 42 5.92 2.59 10.90
C ASP A 42 7.41 2.43 11.25
N GLY A 43 8.30 3.07 10.48
CA GLY A 43 9.74 3.07 10.71
C GLY A 43 10.36 1.66 10.62
N ALA A 44 9.72 0.72 9.91
CA ALA A 44 10.17 -0.67 9.86
C ALA A 44 11.58 -0.85 9.25
N ALA A 45 12.07 0.14 8.50
CA ALA A 45 13.45 0.21 8.04
C ALA A 45 13.92 1.66 7.86
N SER A 46 15.20 1.85 7.53
CA SER A 46 15.79 3.15 7.17
C SER A 46 16.15 3.18 5.69
N GLY A 47 15.98 4.32 5.02
CA GLY A 47 16.34 4.50 3.61
C GLY A 47 15.31 3.91 2.64
N TYR A 48 15.78 3.45 1.47
CA TYR A 48 14.91 3.03 0.36
C TYR A 48 13.98 1.86 0.71
N GLY A 49 14.37 0.96 1.62
CA GLY A 49 13.58 -0.23 2.01
C GLY A 49 12.53 0.00 3.10
N ALA A 50 12.12 1.25 3.35
CA ALA A 50 11.27 1.62 4.49
C ALA A 50 9.79 1.83 4.14
N PHE A 51 9.36 1.49 2.91
CA PHE A 51 8.04 1.91 2.42
C PHE A 51 7.08 0.73 2.27
N GLY A 52 6.02 0.76 3.05
CA GLY A 52 4.85 -0.12 2.90
C GLY A 52 3.70 0.59 2.17
N LEU A 53 2.77 -0.19 1.62
CA LEU A 53 1.48 0.30 1.17
C LEU A 53 0.50 0.31 2.35
N TYR A 54 -0.28 1.39 2.43
CA TYR A 54 -1.31 1.61 3.43
C TYR A 54 -2.59 2.07 2.76
N LEU A 55 -3.71 1.74 3.36
CA LEU A 55 -5.04 2.20 3.01
C LEU A 55 -5.50 3.24 4.04
N ILE A 56 -6.23 4.26 3.60
CA ILE A 56 -6.91 5.23 4.45
C ILE A 56 -8.20 5.68 3.77
N ASN A 57 -9.22 6.04 4.55
CA ASN A 57 -10.41 6.69 4.02
C ASN A 57 -10.09 8.16 3.65
N ASP A 58 -10.84 8.72 2.71
CA ASP A 58 -10.74 10.10 2.24
C ASP A 58 -11.13 11.14 3.29
N ASP A 59 -11.74 10.71 4.40
CA ASP A 59 -11.95 11.50 5.62
C ASP A 59 -10.80 11.40 6.64
N GLY A 60 -9.74 10.65 6.34
CA GLY A 60 -8.57 10.43 7.19
C GLY A 60 -8.73 9.33 8.24
N THR A 61 -9.85 8.61 8.27
CA THR A 61 -10.06 7.48 9.19
C THR A 61 -9.62 6.14 8.59
N GLY A 62 -9.63 5.08 9.39
CA GLY A 62 -9.48 3.71 8.87
C GLY A 62 -8.10 3.36 8.32
N LEU A 63 -7.04 3.95 8.87
CA LEU A 63 -5.66 3.61 8.47
C LEU A 63 -5.39 2.11 8.66
N GLU A 64 -4.97 1.44 7.59
CA GLU A 64 -4.68 0.00 7.55
C GLU A 64 -3.41 -0.27 6.73
N GLN A 65 -2.57 -1.21 7.17
CA GLN A 65 -1.38 -1.65 6.43
C GLN A 65 -1.77 -2.74 5.42
N VAL A 66 -1.28 -2.64 4.18
CA VAL A 66 -1.58 -3.60 3.09
C VAL A 66 -0.40 -4.54 2.83
N THR A 67 0.84 -4.06 2.95
CA THR A 67 2.05 -4.86 2.73
C THR A 67 2.90 -4.94 4.00
N TYR A 68 3.42 -6.14 4.30
CA TYR A 68 4.11 -6.44 5.56
C TYR A 68 5.57 -6.93 5.40
N GLY A 69 6.12 -6.85 4.18
CA GLY A 69 7.50 -7.23 3.92
C GLY A 69 8.49 -6.32 4.67
N LYS A 70 9.64 -6.87 5.05
CA LYS A 70 10.68 -6.14 5.79
C LYS A 70 11.80 -5.73 4.86
N ASN A 71 12.26 -4.47 5.01
CA ASN A 71 13.31 -3.90 4.15
C ASN A 71 12.95 -3.88 2.65
N GLU A 72 11.66 -3.72 2.35
CA GLU A 72 11.13 -3.66 1.00
C GLU A 72 10.64 -2.24 0.71
N PHE A 73 10.81 -1.79 -0.53
CA PHE A 73 10.13 -0.64 -1.06
C PHE A 73 8.84 -1.10 -1.73
N ASN A 74 7.69 -0.58 -1.34
CA ASN A 74 6.40 -0.82 -2.01
C ASN A 74 5.72 0.53 -2.31
N SER A 75 5.43 0.80 -3.58
CA SER A 75 4.83 2.06 -4.01
C SER A 75 4.12 1.95 -5.37
N PHE A 76 3.54 3.06 -5.82
CA PHE A 76 2.88 3.22 -7.13
C PHE A 76 1.75 2.21 -7.36
N ALA A 77 0.94 1.97 -6.32
CA ALA A 77 -0.16 1.03 -6.40
C ALA A 77 -1.29 1.58 -7.29
N MET A 78 -1.87 0.71 -8.11
CA MET A 78 -3.03 1.01 -8.96
C MET A 78 -3.98 -0.18 -9.00
N MET A 79 -5.29 0.09 -8.99
CA MET A 79 -6.34 -0.92 -9.08
C MET A 79 -6.85 -1.03 -10.53
N ASN A 80 -7.20 -2.25 -10.95
CA ASN A 80 -7.86 -2.43 -12.24
C ASN A 80 -9.31 -1.92 -12.23
N PHE A 81 -9.89 -1.71 -13.42
CA PHE A 81 -11.26 -1.19 -13.55
C PHE A 81 -12.32 -2.04 -12.84
N GLU A 82 -12.17 -3.37 -12.85
CA GLU A 82 -13.10 -4.30 -12.19
C GLU A 82 -12.96 -4.31 -10.65
N GLY A 83 -11.91 -3.72 -10.08
CA GLY A 83 -11.68 -3.69 -8.63
C GLY A 83 -11.22 -5.01 -8.02
N THR A 84 -10.82 -5.97 -8.86
CA THR A 84 -10.47 -7.33 -8.45
C THR A 84 -8.97 -7.55 -8.34
N LYS A 85 -8.14 -6.61 -8.82
CA LYS A 85 -6.68 -6.74 -8.83
C LYS A 85 -6.00 -5.42 -8.51
N ILE A 86 -4.86 -5.53 -7.85
CA ILE A 86 -3.95 -4.41 -7.60
C ILE A 86 -2.57 -4.71 -8.17
N VAL A 87 -1.98 -3.73 -8.85
CA VAL A 87 -0.58 -3.74 -9.31
C VAL A 87 0.23 -2.75 -8.51
N TRP A 88 1.48 -3.05 -8.19
CA TRP A 88 2.39 -2.12 -7.52
C TRP A 88 3.85 -2.42 -7.88
N GLY A 89 4.71 -1.40 -7.72
CA GLY A 89 6.15 -1.58 -7.79
C GLY A 89 6.68 -2.04 -6.44
N SER A 90 7.52 -3.08 -6.43
CA SER A 90 8.19 -3.56 -5.22
C SER A 90 9.64 -3.92 -5.45
N SER A 91 10.50 -3.64 -4.47
CA SER A 91 11.88 -4.13 -4.45
C SER A 91 12.01 -5.53 -3.86
N ARG A 92 10.88 -6.19 -3.54
CA ARG A 92 10.86 -7.55 -3.03
C ARG A 92 11.51 -8.50 -4.02
N ASN A 93 12.37 -9.38 -3.51
CA ASN A 93 13.16 -10.35 -4.27
C ASN A 93 14.22 -9.74 -5.23
N GLY A 94 14.35 -8.41 -5.26
CA GLY A 94 15.36 -7.70 -6.05
C GLY A 94 16.51 -7.13 -5.21
N GLY A 95 17.51 -6.60 -5.91
CA GLY A 95 18.60 -5.82 -5.36
C GLY A 95 18.17 -4.40 -4.93
N LYS A 96 19.11 -3.64 -4.33
CA LYS A 96 18.84 -2.31 -3.75
C LYS A 96 18.26 -1.26 -4.71
N THR A 97 18.35 -1.48 -6.01
CA THR A 97 17.92 -0.56 -7.06
C THR A 97 16.96 -1.21 -8.05
N GLU A 98 16.47 -2.41 -7.74
CA GLU A 98 15.54 -3.15 -8.57
C GLU A 98 14.12 -2.89 -8.08
N LEU A 99 13.23 -2.63 -9.03
CA LEU A 99 11.82 -2.39 -8.78
C LEU A 99 11.04 -3.23 -9.80
N ASP A 100 10.45 -4.31 -9.31
CA ASP A 100 9.64 -5.22 -10.12
C ASP A 100 8.16 -4.89 -9.97
N LEU A 101 7.37 -5.27 -10.98
CA LEU A 101 5.92 -5.14 -10.94
C LEU A 101 5.31 -6.41 -10.35
N PHE A 102 4.51 -6.23 -9.31
CA PHE A 102 3.71 -7.29 -8.69
C PHE A 102 2.24 -7.03 -8.94
N ILE A 103 1.48 -8.12 -9.12
CA ILE A 103 0.03 -8.09 -9.21
C ILE A 103 -0.56 -9.10 -8.21
N ALA A 104 -1.65 -8.73 -7.56
CA ALA A 104 -2.38 -9.61 -6.65
C ALA A 104 -3.89 -9.44 -6.83
N ASP A 105 -4.62 -10.47 -6.43
CA ASP A 105 -6.07 -10.36 -6.27
C ASP A 105 -6.40 -9.44 -5.09
N TRP A 106 -7.36 -8.56 -5.30
CA TRP A 106 -7.86 -7.66 -4.27
C TRP A 106 -9.17 -8.21 -3.70
N VAL A 107 -9.25 -8.27 -2.36
CA VAL A 107 -10.43 -8.75 -1.63
C VAL A 107 -10.85 -7.66 -0.66
N ASN A 108 -12.06 -7.14 -0.83
CA ASN A 108 -12.64 -6.21 0.13
C ASN A 108 -13.06 -6.97 1.40
N ASN A 109 -12.72 -6.44 2.58
CA ASN A 109 -13.05 -7.04 3.88
C ASN A 109 -12.68 -8.54 3.95
N PRO A 110 -11.38 -8.89 3.80
CA PRO A 110 -10.97 -10.28 3.91
C PRO A 110 -11.40 -10.83 5.29
N PRO A 111 -11.84 -12.10 5.39
CA PRO A 111 -12.20 -12.68 6.67
C PRO A 111 -11.06 -12.47 7.69
N LYS A 112 -11.37 -12.04 8.92
CA LYS A 112 -10.35 -11.75 9.94
C LYS A 112 -9.44 -12.96 10.26
N ASP A 113 -9.91 -14.16 9.94
CA ASP A 113 -9.20 -15.44 10.10
C ASP A 113 -8.79 -16.07 8.76
N SER A 114 -8.82 -15.31 7.65
CA SER A 114 -8.21 -15.74 6.37
C SER A 114 -6.69 -15.68 6.39
N GLY A 115 -6.12 -15.74 7.61
CA GLY A 115 -4.74 -16.09 7.82
C GLY A 115 -4.38 -17.22 6.88
N CYS A 116 -3.36 -16.97 6.07
CA CYS A 116 -2.45 -18.02 5.66
C CYS A 116 -2.14 -18.80 6.94
N THR A 117 -2.85 -19.92 7.14
CA THR A 117 -2.74 -20.74 8.33
C THR A 117 -1.29 -21.09 8.47
N THR A 118 -0.70 -20.71 9.61
CA THR A 118 0.65 -21.02 10.02
C THR A 118 0.81 -22.52 10.23
N THR A 119 0.80 -23.25 9.12
CA THR A 119 1.23 -24.63 9.00
C THR A 119 2.22 -24.65 7.86
N VAL A 120 3.48 -24.50 8.26
CA VAL A 120 4.68 -24.46 7.41
C VAL A 120 4.75 -23.19 6.56
N ALA A 121 5.78 -22.38 6.76
CA ALA A 121 6.18 -21.41 5.75
C ALA A 121 6.23 -22.16 4.40
N PRO A 122 5.52 -21.72 3.35
CA PRO A 122 5.97 -22.14 2.05
C PRO A 122 7.37 -21.54 1.95
N LYS A 123 8.37 -22.42 1.92
CA LYS A 123 9.50 -22.12 1.05
C LYS A 123 8.88 -21.58 -0.22
N ALA A 124 9.32 -20.41 -0.65
CA ALA A 124 9.11 -20.02 -2.02
C ALA A 124 9.62 -21.20 -2.86
N ASP A 125 8.69 -22.00 -3.37
CA ASP A 125 8.98 -22.94 -4.42
C ASP A 125 9.32 -22.06 -5.61
N LEU A 126 10.62 -22.09 -5.91
CA LEU A 126 11.23 -21.77 -7.19
C LEU A 126 10.36 -22.27 -8.35
N ASN A 127 10.40 -21.52 -9.46
CA ASN A 127 9.66 -21.63 -10.73
C ASN A 127 8.51 -20.62 -10.77
N VAL A 128 8.68 -19.41 -11.32
CA VAL A 128 9.41 -19.00 -12.53
C VAL A 128 9.98 -17.60 -12.31
#